data_AF-A0A1G8KWT2-F1
#
_entry.id   AF-A0A1G8KWT2-F1
#
_cell.length_a   1.000
_cell.length_b   1.000
_cell.length_c   1.000
_cell.angle_alpha   90.00
_cell.angle_beta   90.00
_cell.angle_gamma   90.00
#
_symmetry.space_group_name_H-M   'P 1'
#
loop_
_entity.id
_entity.type
_entity.pdbx_description
1 polymer ?
#
loop_
_entity_poly.entity_id
_entity_poly.type
_entity_poly.pdbx_seq_one_letter_code
_entity_poly.pdbx_strand_id
1 'polypeptide(L)'
;MKYSFTKFDNKEYYKNSTTSEVKSLVYKIRNQASNSPFLNFDISELIFTHLPLTKMKYNEEELKETIFDATWYFRKGNEEKIFEIITEKLKASR
;
A
#
# COMPACT_ATOMS: atom_id res chain seq x y z
N MET A 1 14.33 8.92 -4.85
CA MET A 1 13.71 8.07 -5.89
C MET A 1 12.29 7.76 -5.41
N LYS A 2 11.25 8.26 -6.09
CA LYS A 2 9.86 7.97 -5.71
C LYS A 2 9.65 6.45 -5.82
N TYR A 3 9.25 5.78 -4.74
CA TYR A 3 8.96 4.36 -4.79
C TYR A 3 7.67 4.16 -5.59
N SER A 4 7.64 3.17 -6.48
CA SER A 4 6.47 2.84 -7.29
C SER A 4 6.12 1.37 -7.10
N PHE A 5 4.83 1.09 -6.96
CA PHE A 5 4.29 -0.27 -6.82
C PHE A 5 4.60 -1.17 -8.02
N THR A 6 4.81 -0.59 -9.21
CA THR A 6 5.23 -1.31 -10.43
C THR A 6 6.55 -2.06 -10.28
N LYS A 7 7.41 -1.68 -9.32
CA LYS A 7 8.66 -2.41 -9.05
C LYS A 7 8.42 -3.86 -8.63
N PHE A 8 7.25 -4.21 -8.11
CA PHE A 8 6.90 -5.60 -7.77
C PHE A 8 6.79 -6.53 -8.98
N ASP A 9 6.67 -5.99 -10.20
CA ASP A 9 6.74 -6.79 -11.43
C ASP A 9 8.17 -7.11 -11.86
N ASN A 10 9.15 -6.34 -11.36
CA ASN A 10 10.55 -6.70 -11.50
C ASN A 10 10.88 -7.84 -10.53
N LYS A 11 11.06 -9.05 -11.08
CA LYS A 11 11.34 -10.27 -10.30
C LYS A 11 12.55 -10.16 -9.40
N GLU A 12 13.60 -9.45 -9.82
CA GLU A 12 14.82 -9.29 -9.04
C GLU A 12 14.58 -8.37 -7.84
N TYR A 13 13.96 -7.22 -8.05
CA TYR A 13 13.53 -6.32 -6.97
C TYR A 13 12.59 -7.05 -6.00
N TYR A 14 11.58 -7.74 -6.52
CA TYR A 14 10.63 -8.47 -5.71
C TYR A 14 11.34 -9.55 -4.88
N LYS A 15 12.29 -10.30 -5.45
CA LYS A 15 13.00 -11.36 -4.72
C LYS A 15 13.96 -10.80 -3.66
N ASN A 16 14.76 -9.81 -4.02
CA ASN A 16 15.94 -9.40 -3.25
C ASN A 16 15.71 -8.17 -2.34
N SER A 17 14.73 -7.33 -2.66
CA SER A 17 14.55 -6.04 -2.00
C SER A 17 13.27 -5.92 -1.15
N THR A 18 12.38 -6.92 -1.18
CA THR A 18 11.12 -6.90 -0.42
C THR A 18 11.10 -7.95 0.70
N THR A 19 10.49 -7.59 1.84
CA THR A 19 10.33 -8.47 2.99
C THR A 19 9.28 -9.55 2.71
N SER A 20 9.32 -10.66 3.45
CA SER A 20 8.32 -11.75 3.33
C SER A 20 6.89 -11.28 3.57
N GLU A 21 6.71 -10.32 4.48
CA GLU A 21 5.41 -9.72 4.77
C GLU A 21 4.86 -8.92 3.58
N VAL A 22 5.68 -8.05 2.98
CA VAL A 22 5.32 -7.30 1.77
C VAL A 22 4.95 -8.25 0.63
N LYS A 23 5.73 -9.31 0.43
CA LYS A 23 5.44 -10.34 -0.59
C LYS A 23 4.09 -11.02 -0.35
N SER A 24 3.80 -11.37 0.90
CA SER A 24 2.54 -11.99 1.30
C SER A 24 1.36 -11.06 1.02
N LEU A 25 1.45 -9.77 1.41
CA LEU A 25 0.41 -8.78 1.17
C LEU A 25 0.16 -8.56 -0.32
N VAL A 26 1.20 -8.41 -1.13
CA VAL A 26 1.07 -8.27 -2.60
C VAL A 26 0.35 -9.48 -3.20
N TYR A 27 0.74 -10.70 -2.81
CA TYR A 27 0.08 -11.92 -3.26
C TYR A 27 -1.39 -11.97 -2.82
N LYS A 28 -1.68 -11.64 -1.56
CA LYS A 28 -3.04 -11.63 -1.01
C LYS A 28 -3.94 -10.67 -1.78
N ILE A 29 -3.51 -9.42 -2.01
CA ILE A 29 -4.29 -8.39 -2.70
C ILE A 29 -4.55 -8.77 -4.17
N ARG A 30 -3.56 -9.34 -4.86
CA ARG A 30 -3.71 -9.81 -6.25
C ARG A 30 -4.80 -10.86 -6.39
N ASN A 31 -4.86 -11.82 -5.46
CA ASN A 31 -5.80 -12.95 -5.53
C ASN A 31 -7.15 -12.69 -4.84
N GLN A 32 -7.25 -11.64 -4.05
CA GLN A 32 -8.49 -11.26 -3.36
C GLN A 32 -9.55 -10.72 -4.33
N ALA A 33 -10.83 -11.03 -4.08
CA ALA A 33 -11.95 -10.44 -4.80
C ALA A 33 -12.04 -8.92 -4.57
N SER A 34 -12.40 -8.15 -5.61
CA SER A 34 -12.46 -6.68 -5.56
C SER A 34 -13.50 -6.14 -4.57
N ASN A 35 -14.50 -6.95 -4.20
CA ASN A 35 -15.53 -6.62 -3.22
C ASN A 35 -15.23 -7.13 -1.81
N SER A 36 -14.03 -7.66 -1.55
CA SER A 36 -13.67 -8.15 -0.22
C SER A 36 -13.73 -7.02 0.81
N PRO A 37 -14.31 -7.27 2.00
CA PRO A 37 -14.33 -6.28 3.07
C PRO A 37 -12.93 -5.91 3.59
N PHE A 38 -11.93 -6.77 3.36
CA PHE A 38 -10.55 -6.56 3.83
C PHE A 38 -9.65 -5.88 2.79
N LEU A 39 -10.14 -5.64 1.57
CA LEU A 39 -9.29 -5.15 0.47
C LEU A 39 -8.64 -3.82 0.74
N ASN A 40 -9.42 -2.85 1.23
CA ASN A 40 -8.88 -1.53 1.54
C ASN A 40 -7.87 -1.62 2.68
N PHE A 41 -8.17 -2.44 3.70
CA PHE A 41 -7.26 -2.67 4.82
C PHE A 41 -5.93 -3.30 4.39
N ASP A 42 -5.98 -4.35 3.56
CA ASP A 42 -4.77 -5.02 3.06
C ASP A 42 -3.89 -4.08 2.22
N ILE A 43 -4.51 -3.22 1.39
CA ILE A 43 -3.77 -2.20 0.61
C ILE A 43 -3.16 -1.15 1.55
N SER A 44 -3.91 -0.67 2.54
CA SER A 44 -3.38 0.25 3.56
C SER A 44 -2.19 -0.37 4.29
N GLU A 45 -2.27 -1.64 4.70
CA GLU A 45 -1.19 -2.34 5.39
C GLU A 45 0.05 -2.47 4.51
N LEU A 46 -0.12 -2.81 3.23
CA LEU A 46 0.99 -2.85 2.28
C LEU A 46 1.68 -1.49 2.15
N ILE A 47 0.91 -0.40 2.07
CA ILE A 47 1.48 0.96 2.02
C ILE A 47 2.30 1.22 3.28
N PHE A 48 1.76 0.95 4.48
CA PHE A 48 2.49 1.16 5.74
C PHE A 48 3.75 0.31 5.86
N THR A 49 3.69 -0.96 5.49
CA THR A 49 4.81 -1.90 5.65
C THR A 49 5.88 -1.66 4.61
N HIS A 50 5.51 -1.33 3.37
CA HIS A 50 6.48 -1.11 2.28
C HIS A 50 7.04 0.32 2.27
N LEU A 51 6.21 1.32 2.58
CA LEU A 51 6.53 2.74 2.56
C LEU A 51 6.25 3.30 3.97
N PRO A 52 7.18 3.17 4.93
CA PRO A 52 6.91 3.46 6.34
C PRO A 52 6.52 4.93 6.56
N LEU A 53 5.22 5.20 6.49
CA LEU A 53 4.62 6.53 6.55
C LEU A 53 4.84 7.21 7.91
N THR A 54 5.05 6.43 8.97
CA THR A 54 5.36 6.95 10.30
C THR A 54 6.74 7.60 10.39
N LYS A 55 7.68 7.20 9.53
CA LYS A 55 9.06 7.71 9.51
C LYS A 55 9.26 8.83 8.49
N MET A 56 8.32 8.97 7.55
CA MET A 56 8.36 9.99 6.51
C MET A 56 7.32 11.07 6.84
N LYS A 57 7.70 12.36 6.82
CA LYS A 57 6.74 13.47 6.93
C LYS A 57 5.98 13.59 5.60
N TYR A 58 5.09 12.65 5.30
CA TYR A 58 4.22 12.74 4.14
C TYR A 58 3.24 13.91 4.31
N ASN A 59 3.13 14.74 3.29
CA ASN A 59 1.99 15.65 3.18
C ASN A 59 0.76 14.88 2.62
N GLU A 60 -0.43 15.47 2.75
CA GLU A 60 -1.68 14.81 2.35
C GLU A 60 -1.74 14.48 0.86
N GLU A 61 -1.15 15.33 0.00
CA GLU A 61 -1.13 15.14 -1.45
C GLU A 61 -0.27 13.93 -1.84
N GLU A 62 0.94 13.81 -1.28
CA GLU A 62 1.84 12.69 -1.51
C GLU A 62 1.23 11.36 -1.04
N LEU A 63 0.45 11.38 0.05
CA LEU A 63 -0.29 10.20 0.50
C LEU A 63 -1.38 9.83 -0.50
N LYS A 64 -2.18 10.81 -0.99
CA LYS A 64 -3.20 10.56 -2.01
C LYS A 64 -2.59 10.00 -3.30
N GLU A 65 -1.45 10.54 -3.75
CA GLU A 65 -0.72 10.00 -4.91
C GLU A 65 -0.25 8.56 -4.68
N THR A 66 0.27 8.26 -3.48
CA THR A 66 0.71 6.90 -3.12
C THR A 66 -0.45 5.91 -3.14
N ILE A 67 -1.62 6.33 -2.63
CA ILE A 67 -2.84 5.54 -2.62
C ILE A 67 -3.32 5.32 -4.06
N PHE A 68 -3.37 6.37 -4.87
CA PHE A 68 -3.72 6.29 -6.30
C PHE A 68 -2.81 5.32 -7.05
N ASP A 69 -1.49 5.42 -6.86
CA ASP A 69 -0.53 4.51 -7.50
C ASP A 69 -0.80 3.04 -7.09
N ALA A 70 -1.14 2.79 -5.82
CA ALA A 70 -1.45 1.47 -5.32
C ALA A 70 -2.77 0.93 -5.91
N THR A 71 -3.85 1.73 -5.87
CA THR A 71 -5.16 1.31 -6.40
C THR A 71 -5.11 1.09 -7.91
N TRP A 72 -4.38 1.94 -8.64
CA TRP A 72 -4.15 1.79 -10.07
C TRP A 72 -3.36 0.51 -10.39
N TYR A 73 -2.28 0.26 -9.65
CA TYR A 73 -1.44 -0.93 -9.83
C TYR A 73 -2.21 -2.24 -9.61
N PHE A 74 -2.99 -2.33 -8.52
CA PHE A 74 -3.80 -3.52 -8.26
C PHE A 74 -5.12 -3.55 -9.04
N ARG A 75 -5.51 -2.43 -9.65
CA ARG A 75 -6.82 -2.18 -10.28
C ARG A 75 -7.98 -2.46 -9.32
N LYS A 76 -7.79 -2.10 -8.05
CA LYS A 76 -8.62 -2.51 -6.91
C LYS A 76 -8.50 -1.51 -5.77
N GLY A 77 -9.49 -1.52 -4.88
CA GLY A 77 -9.53 -0.68 -3.69
C GLY A 77 -10.28 0.63 -3.90
N ASN A 78 -10.64 1.27 -2.80
CA ASN A 78 -11.29 2.58 -2.77
C ASN A 78 -10.35 3.57 -2.07
N GLU A 79 -9.95 4.60 -2.80
CA GLU A 79 -8.91 5.55 -2.38
C GLU A 79 -9.29 6.31 -1.12
N GLU A 80 -10.54 6.77 -1.01
CA GLU A 80 -11.05 7.48 0.16
C GLU A 80 -10.99 6.60 1.42
N LYS A 81 -11.51 5.36 1.35
CA LYS A 81 -11.46 4.42 2.48
C LYS A 81 -10.03 4.06 2.89
N ILE A 82 -9.13 3.88 1.92
CA ILE A 82 -7.72 3.60 2.20
C ILE A 82 -7.08 4.79 2.91
N PHE A 83 -7.39 6.01 2.47
CA PHE A 83 -6.91 7.25 3.08
C PHE A 83 -7.41 7.39 4.52
N GLU A 84 -8.69 7.14 4.78
CA GLU A 84 -9.27 7.13 6.13
C GLU A 84 -8.53 6.14 7.05
N ILE A 85 -8.38 4.88 6.64
CA ILE A 85 -7.68 3.84 7.42
C ILE A 85 -6.24 4.29 7.75
N ILE A 86 -5.53 4.85 6.77
CA ILE A 86 -4.15 5.30 6.98
C ILE A 86 -4.08 6.47 7.96
N THR A 87 -4.93 7.48 7.77
CA THR A 87 -4.92 8.66 8.64
C THR A 87 -5.36 8.33 10.06
N GLU A 88 -6.31 7.41 10.26
CA GLU A 88 -6.69 6.91 11.59
C GLU A 88 -5.51 6.21 12.28
N LYS A 89 -4.82 5.29 11.58
CA LYS A 89 -3.65 4.58 12.14
C LYS A 89 -2.50 5.53 12.47
N LEU A 90 -2.27 6.57 11.66
CA LEU A 90 -1.28 7.62 11.93
C LEU A 90 -1.65 8.47 13.15
N LYS A 91 -2.92 8.81 13.34
CA LYS A 91 -3.40 9.53 14.54
C LYS A 91 -3.24 8.70 15.80
N ALA A 92 -3.53 7.40 15.74
CA ALA A 92 -3.39 6.49 16.88
C ALA A 92 -1.93 6.20 17.28
N SER A 93 -0.98 6.46 16.39
CA SER A 93 0.46 6.24 16.63
C SER A 93 1.18 7.46 17.24
N ARG A 94 0.46 8.54 17.52
CA ARG A 94 0.95 9.78 18.16
C ARG A 94 0.52 9.82 19.62
#